data_AF-A0A7U4QJN6-F1
#
_entry.id   AF-A0A7U4QJN6-F1
#
_cell.length_a   1.000
_cell.length_b   1.000
_cell.length_c   1.000
_cell.angle_alpha   90.00
_cell.angle_beta   90.00
_cell.angle_gamma   90.00
#
_symmetry.space_group_name_H-M   'P 1'
#
loop_
_entity.id
_entity.type
_entity.pdbx_description
1 polymer ?
#
loop_
_entity_poly.entity_id
_entity_poly.type
_entity_poly.pdbx_seq_one_letter_code
_entity_poly.pdbx_strand_id
1 'polypeptide(L)'
;MYDLGIIEHYIYTCSYFGDYSGLLSGGHHFRPVLFIYSLIYKIYSSSIILLISQAFALVLGGIFLEKIIKTNPELKIVSPAFIIILYYLYFALWWIALFDFHVDCWLIPIMFAIFYSLQNHKSIILITGLILSLCFLKEPFILTAAAFGIYLIFKYRRPFLGGILFILCLFLFYLVTVKVIPKFGGMSYLSSWAFGYLGKTPLKMCIYILSHPWVILKEIFTNPLKIIYLIALFAPFFFLCILSPLELIPALPIITISLLSQKVGHYIYSNHHHAAIITPVFVAFIYALPKVYNFCSKFKLSKQTLNTFLLAIALFFHIIFSCSPLSKVFWVKKLGYSWPFYKNAYIPTKRDIKIWQALKTYIPSDPKLKISYQNFLNCGYLSQRKKIFLYPSGIFKADYIILDLKRPYFIKGYEPAISLINFLGEKRTKVIKDALARDSRLIKTHWNVFNKINKTWIKIYAYDGFFIFKKPHS
;
A
#
# COMPACT_ATOMS: atom_id res chain seq x y z
N MET A 1 -0.69 5.09 -12.81
CA MET A 1 0.02 3.88 -12.38
C MET A 1 1.38 4.25 -11.82
N TYR A 2 1.60 3.98 -10.54
CA TYR A 2 2.89 4.04 -9.88
C TYR A 2 3.53 2.64 -9.76
N ASP A 3 2.78 1.54 -9.70
CA ASP A 3 3.44 0.24 -9.46
C ASP A 3 2.86 -0.90 -10.29
N LEU A 4 1.68 -0.74 -10.91
CA LEU A 4 1.03 -1.85 -11.61
C LEU A 4 1.93 -2.46 -12.69
N GLY A 5 2.47 -1.65 -13.59
CA GLY A 5 3.27 -2.21 -14.68
C GLY A 5 4.66 -2.69 -14.25
N ILE A 6 5.17 -2.26 -13.08
CA ILE A 6 6.37 -2.84 -12.48
C ILE A 6 6.05 -4.24 -11.96
N ILE A 7 4.93 -4.39 -11.25
CA ILE A 7 4.46 -5.69 -10.75
C ILE A 7 4.13 -6.62 -11.91
N GLU A 8 3.43 -6.12 -12.92
CA GLU A 8 3.13 -6.84 -14.16
C GLU A 8 4.40 -7.30 -14.85
N HIS A 9 5.44 -6.46 -14.92
CA HIS A 9 6.74 -6.85 -15.44
C HIS A 9 7.34 -8.02 -14.66
N TYR A 10 7.36 -7.98 -13.32
CA TYR A 10 7.89 -9.08 -12.51
C TYR A 10 7.12 -10.38 -12.72
N ILE A 11 5.79 -10.31 -12.79
CA ILE A 11 4.93 -11.47 -13.05
C ILE A 11 5.23 -12.03 -14.46
N TYR A 12 5.31 -11.15 -15.46
CA TYR A 12 5.57 -11.51 -16.85
C TYR A 12 6.94 -12.16 -17.01
N THR A 13 7.99 -11.61 -16.41
CA THR A 13 9.34 -12.19 -16.51
C THR A 13 9.47 -13.53 -15.83
N CYS A 14 8.79 -13.72 -14.70
CA CYS A 14 8.68 -15.03 -14.06
C CYS A 14 7.95 -16.03 -14.97
N SER A 15 6.83 -15.61 -15.56
CA SER A 15 5.97 -16.45 -16.39
C SER A 15 6.65 -16.92 -17.69
N TYR A 16 7.29 -16.00 -18.42
CA TYR A 16 7.83 -16.24 -19.76
C TYR A 16 9.34 -16.47 -19.82
N PHE A 17 10.10 -16.07 -18.79
CA PHE A 17 11.56 -16.21 -18.76
C PHE A 17 12.08 -16.98 -17.55
N GLY A 18 11.22 -17.44 -16.63
CA GLY A 18 11.64 -18.12 -15.40
C GLY A 18 12.45 -17.23 -14.45
N ASP A 19 12.34 -15.90 -14.58
CA ASP A 19 13.07 -14.96 -13.72
C ASP A 19 12.26 -14.63 -12.46
N TYR A 20 12.66 -15.25 -11.34
CA TYR A 20 12.04 -15.05 -10.03
C TYR A 20 12.57 -13.83 -9.27
N SER A 21 13.61 -13.14 -9.77
CA SER A 21 14.28 -12.06 -9.02
C SER A 21 13.33 -10.92 -8.66
N GLY A 22 12.40 -10.58 -9.55
CA GLY A 22 11.37 -9.57 -9.33
C GLY A 22 10.40 -9.92 -8.19
N LEU A 23 10.10 -11.21 -8.02
CA LEU A 23 9.21 -11.70 -6.96
C LEU A 23 9.94 -11.75 -5.61
N LEU A 24 11.23 -12.09 -5.62
CA LEU A 24 12.01 -12.32 -4.40
C LEU A 24 12.73 -11.07 -3.88
N SER A 25 12.92 -10.04 -4.72
CA SER A 25 13.62 -8.81 -4.35
C SER A 25 13.23 -7.57 -5.15
N GLY A 26 12.38 -7.71 -6.17
CA GLY A 26 12.00 -6.62 -7.07
C GLY A 26 11.35 -5.48 -6.30
N GLY A 27 11.78 -4.25 -6.60
CA GLY A 27 11.33 -3.06 -5.88
C GLY A 27 11.64 -3.09 -4.39
N HIS A 28 12.69 -3.81 -3.97
CA HIS A 28 13.09 -4.00 -2.57
C HIS A 28 12.13 -4.84 -1.71
N HIS A 29 11.22 -5.58 -2.35
CA HIS A 29 10.19 -6.38 -1.68
C HIS A 29 10.29 -7.86 -2.03
N PHE A 30 10.00 -8.71 -1.05
CA PHE A 30 9.86 -10.15 -1.20
C PHE A 30 8.36 -10.49 -1.21
N ARG A 31 7.85 -10.86 -2.38
CA ARG A 31 6.44 -11.13 -2.68
C ARG A 31 6.23 -12.46 -3.42
N PRO A 32 6.53 -13.62 -2.80
CA PRO A 32 6.40 -14.93 -3.44
C PRO A 32 5.01 -15.23 -4.02
N VAL A 33 3.94 -14.69 -3.43
CA VAL A 33 2.56 -14.91 -3.90
C VAL A 33 2.36 -14.53 -5.38
N LEU A 34 3.19 -13.60 -5.90
CA LEU A 34 3.21 -13.22 -7.31
C LEU A 34 3.53 -14.39 -8.25
N PHE A 35 4.11 -15.49 -7.74
CA PHE A 35 4.33 -16.70 -8.51
C PHE A 35 3.01 -17.31 -9.00
N ILE A 36 1.95 -17.28 -8.18
CA ILE A 36 0.61 -17.78 -8.57
C ILE A 36 0.09 -16.97 -9.77
N TYR A 37 0.25 -15.65 -9.73
CA TYR A 37 -0.11 -14.78 -10.84
C TYR A 37 0.71 -15.06 -12.10
N SER A 38 1.97 -15.46 -11.95
CA SER A 38 2.83 -15.82 -13.10
C SER A 38 2.32 -17.05 -13.84
N LEU A 39 1.69 -17.99 -13.11
CA LEU A 39 1.03 -19.16 -13.73
C LEU A 39 -0.21 -18.73 -14.51
N ILE A 40 -1.02 -17.82 -13.96
CA ILE A 40 -2.20 -17.27 -14.63
C ILE A 40 -1.79 -16.49 -15.91
N TYR A 41 -0.67 -15.77 -15.86
CA TYR A 41 -0.15 -15.03 -17.01
C TYR A 41 0.27 -15.90 -18.20
N LYS A 42 0.47 -17.20 -18.01
CA LYS A 42 0.67 -18.14 -19.13
C LYS A 42 -0.60 -18.33 -19.96
N ILE A 43 -1.78 -18.17 -19.34
CA ILE A 43 -3.08 -18.27 -19.99
C ILE A 43 -3.46 -16.92 -20.60
N TYR A 44 -3.39 -15.85 -19.81
CA TYR A 44 -3.71 -14.50 -20.27
C TYR A 44 -2.86 -13.45 -19.54
N SER A 45 -1.94 -12.81 -20.25
CA SER A 45 -1.03 -11.79 -19.73
C SER A 45 -1.65 -10.40 -19.79
N SER A 46 -2.45 -10.06 -18.77
CA SER A 46 -3.10 -8.76 -18.68
C SER A 46 -3.16 -8.24 -17.24
N SER A 47 -2.74 -7.00 -17.06
CA SER A 47 -2.87 -6.22 -15.82
C SER A 47 -4.31 -6.14 -15.30
N ILE A 48 -5.32 -6.30 -16.17
CA ILE A 48 -6.74 -6.30 -15.76
C ILE A 48 -7.04 -7.43 -14.78
N ILE A 49 -6.43 -8.62 -14.94
CA ILE A 49 -6.62 -9.74 -14.02
C ILE A 49 -6.17 -9.35 -12.60
N LEU A 50 -5.07 -8.61 -12.49
CA LEU A 50 -4.55 -8.17 -11.21
C LEU A 50 -5.55 -7.23 -10.52
N LEU A 51 -6.13 -6.28 -11.26
CA LEU A 51 -7.13 -5.36 -10.75
C LEU A 51 -8.44 -6.08 -10.36
N ILE A 52 -8.90 -7.05 -11.16
CA ILE A 52 -10.06 -7.90 -10.82
C ILE A 52 -9.79 -8.69 -9.54
N SER A 53 -8.60 -9.29 -9.42
CA SER A 53 -8.20 -10.05 -8.23
C SER A 53 -8.17 -9.18 -6.98
N GLN A 54 -7.72 -7.93 -7.09
CA GLN A 54 -7.73 -6.98 -5.98
C GLN A 54 -9.16 -6.64 -5.57
N ALA A 55 -10.03 -6.25 -6.51
CA ALA A 55 -11.43 -5.97 -6.21
C ALA A 55 -12.12 -7.18 -5.55
N PHE A 56 -11.87 -8.38 -6.06
CA PHE A 56 -12.38 -9.62 -5.49
C PHE A 56 -11.91 -9.84 -4.05
N ALA A 57 -10.62 -9.63 -3.75
CA ALA A 57 -10.10 -9.77 -2.39
C ALA A 57 -10.78 -8.82 -1.39
N LEU A 58 -11.05 -7.58 -1.79
CA LEU A 58 -11.71 -6.58 -0.93
C LEU A 58 -13.17 -6.97 -0.62
N VAL A 59 -13.90 -7.49 -1.62
CA VAL A 59 -15.27 -7.99 -1.46
C VAL A 59 -15.29 -9.24 -0.58
N LEU A 60 -14.35 -10.16 -0.81
CA LEU A 60 -14.21 -11.38 -0.02
C LEU A 60 -13.94 -11.07 1.46
N GLY A 61 -13.23 -9.99 1.76
CA GLY A 61 -13.05 -9.48 3.12
C GLY A 61 -14.39 -9.20 3.82
N GLY A 62 -15.33 -8.56 3.12
CA GLY A 62 -16.68 -8.31 3.62
C GLY A 62 -17.46 -9.60 3.90
N ILE A 63 -17.30 -10.63 3.08
CA ILE A 63 -17.95 -11.94 3.30
C ILE A 63 -17.45 -12.61 4.58
N PHE A 64 -16.14 -12.62 4.83
CA PHE A 64 -15.60 -13.18 6.07
C PHE A 64 -16.00 -12.35 7.30
N LEU A 65 -16.03 -11.03 7.17
CA LEU A 65 -16.54 -10.14 8.20
C LEU A 65 -18.01 -10.45 8.55
N GLU A 66 -18.86 -10.67 7.54
CA GLU A 66 -20.26 -11.09 7.76
C GLU A 66 -20.35 -12.38 8.56
N LYS A 67 -19.49 -13.36 8.24
CA LYS A 67 -19.42 -14.64 8.98
C LYS A 67 -19.01 -14.43 10.43
N ILE A 68 -18.04 -13.57 10.72
CA ILE A 68 -17.64 -13.23 12.11
C ILE A 68 -18.84 -12.73 12.91
N ILE A 69 -19.61 -11.80 12.34
CA ILE A 69 -20.76 -11.18 13.01
C ILE A 69 -21.87 -12.21 13.23
N LYS A 70 -22.24 -12.97 12.19
CA LYS A 70 -23.34 -13.94 12.26
C LYS A 70 -23.09 -15.06 13.26
N THR A 71 -21.84 -15.50 13.41
CA THR A 71 -21.51 -16.61 14.32
C THR A 71 -21.11 -16.16 15.73
N ASN A 72 -21.03 -14.86 16.00
CA ASN A 72 -20.79 -14.34 17.35
C ASN A 72 -22.10 -13.86 18.00
N PRO A 73 -22.61 -14.53 19.05
CA PRO A 73 -23.84 -14.11 19.73
C PRO A 73 -23.81 -12.67 20.26
N GLU A 74 -22.66 -12.20 20.76
CA GLU A 74 -22.53 -10.85 21.32
C GLU A 74 -22.67 -9.77 20.24
N LEU A 75 -22.28 -10.07 19.00
CA LEU A 75 -22.34 -9.13 17.88
C LEU A 75 -23.72 -9.05 17.22
N LYS A 76 -24.66 -9.93 17.59
CA LYS A 76 -26.06 -9.88 17.09
C LYS A 76 -26.81 -8.62 17.52
N ILE A 77 -26.23 -7.82 18.43
CA ILE A 77 -26.76 -6.51 18.82
C ILE A 77 -26.80 -5.50 17.66
N VAL A 78 -26.02 -5.75 16.60
CA VAL A 78 -25.95 -4.92 15.38
C VAL A 78 -26.25 -5.75 14.14
N SER A 79 -26.92 -5.14 13.16
CA SER A 79 -27.15 -5.78 11.86
C SER A 79 -25.82 -6.02 11.11
N PRO A 80 -25.57 -7.23 10.58
CA PRO A 80 -24.42 -7.49 9.72
C PRO A 80 -24.34 -6.52 8.54
N ALA A 81 -25.48 -6.19 7.92
CA ALA A 81 -25.53 -5.26 6.79
C ALA A 81 -25.02 -3.86 7.15
N PHE A 82 -25.37 -3.36 8.35
CA PHE A 82 -24.87 -2.07 8.83
C PHE A 82 -23.34 -2.07 8.97
N ILE A 83 -22.78 -3.12 9.55
CA ILE A 83 -21.33 -3.25 9.72
C ILE A 83 -20.61 -3.39 8.37
N ILE A 84 -21.19 -4.13 7.42
CA ILE A 84 -20.67 -4.25 6.05
C ILE A 84 -20.63 -2.89 5.36
N ILE A 85 -21.67 -2.06 5.53
CA ILE A 85 -21.70 -0.69 5.02
C ILE A 85 -20.55 0.13 5.63
N LEU A 86 -20.34 0.08 6.95
CA LEU A 86 -19.23 0.78 7.60
C LEU A 86 -17.86 0.31 7.09
N TYR A 87 -17.71 -0.99 6.80
CA TYR A 87 -16.49 -1.55 6.22
C TYR A 87 -16.19 -0.96 4.83
N TYR A 88 -17.18 -0.91 3.94
CA TYR A 88 -16.99 -0.31 2.61
C TYR A 88 -16.91 1.21 2.64
N LEU A 89 -17.43 1.87 3.69
CA LEU A 89 -17.21 3.29 3.94
C LEU A 89 -15.83 3.58 4.54
N TYR A 90 -15.06 2.57 4.95
CA TYR A 90 -13.73 2.83 5.49
C TYR A 90 -12.79 3.31 4.37
N PHE A 91 -12.35 4.56 4.47
CA PHE A 91 -11.57 5.23 3.41
C PHE A 91 -10.31 4.46 2.99
N ALA A 92 -9.65 3.78 3.94
CA ALA A 92 -8.44 3.00 3.72
C ALA A 92 -8.65 1.86 2.70
N LEU A 93 -9.86 1.29 2.65
CA LEU A 93 -10.21 0.22 1.71
C LEU A 93 -10.16 0.73 0.26
N TRP A 94 -10.58 1.97 0.03
CA TRP A 94 -10.60 2.59 -1.30
C TRP A 94 -9.21 2.96 -1.80
N TRP A 95 -8.32 3.37 -0.90
CA TRP A 95 -6.92 3.57 -1.27
C TRP A 95 -6.27 2.28 -1.73
N ILE A 96 -6.59 1.14 -1.11
CA ILE A 96 -6.11 -0.16 -1.63
C ILE A 96 -6.77 -0.48 -2.96
N ALA A 97 -8.07 -0.22 -3.11
CA ALA A 97 -8.80 -0.52 -4.35
C ALA A 97 -8.26 0.24 -5.56
N LEU A 98 -7.89 1.52 -5.37
CA LEU A 98 -7.60 2.44 -6.48
C LEU A 98 -6.10 2.76 -6.64
N PHE A 99 -5.27 2.58 -5.62
CA PHE A 99 -3.82 2.84 -5.67
C PHE A 99 -3.09 1.69 -6.38
N ASP A 100 -3.43 1.43 -7.65
CA ASP A 100 -2.93 0.31 -8.46
C ASP A 100 -3.06 -1.06 -7.78
N PHE A 101 -2.59 -2.11 -8.45
CA PHE A 101 -2.54 -3.43 -7.84
C PHE A 101 -1.42 -3.55 -6.82
N HIS A 102 -1.76 -4.00 -5.62
CA HIS A 102 -0.81 -4.46 -4.61
C HIS A 102 -1.30 -5.76 -4.01
N VAL A 103 -0.39 -6.73 -3.82
CA VAL A 103 -0.70 -8.01 -3.16
C VAL A 103 -1.22 -7.84 -1.74
N ASP A 104 -0.96 -6.67 -1.15
CA ASP A 104 -1.43 -6.18 0.13
C ASP A 104 -2.97 -6.30 0.27
N CYS A 105 -3.74 -6.26 -0.82
CA CYS A 105 -5.20 -6.45 -0.78
C CYS A 105 -5.64 -7.80 -0.19
N TRP A 106 -4.84 -8.87 -0.35
CA TRP A 106 -5.16 -10.21 0.17
C TRP A 106 -5.02 -10.33 1.69
N LEU A 107 -4.32 -9.40 2.34
CA LEU A 107 -4.28 -9.37 3.80
C LEU A 107 -5.68 -9.30 4.39
N ILE A 108 -6.58 -8.54 3.75
CA ILE A 108 -7.89 -8.23 4.31
C ILE A 108 -8.73 -9.50 4.49
N PRO A 109 -9.04 -10.29 3.42
CA PRO A 109 -9.80 -11.52 3.57
C PRO A 109 -9.06 -12.56 4.39
N ILE A 110 -7.73 -12.70 4.26
CA ILE A 110 -6.97 -13.71 5.02
C ILE A 110 -7.01 -13.40 6.51
N MET A 111 -6.80 -12.15 6.91
CA MET A 111 -6.86 -11.77 8.34
C MET A 111 -8.27 -11.90 8.90
N PHE A 112 -9.33 -11.57 8.12
CA PHE A 112 -10.70 -11.83 8.58
C PHE A 112 -10.96 -13.33 8.72
N ALA A 113 -10.44 -14.16 7.80
CA ALA A 113 -10.51 -15.61 7.91
C ALA A 113 -9.76 -16.15 9.15
N ILE A 114 -8.62 -15.55 9.52
CA ILE A 114 -7.90 -15.88 10.77
C ILE A 114 -8.78 -15.57 11.99
N PHE A 115 -9.32 -14.34 12.08
CA PHE A 115 -10.19 -13.93 13.19
C PHE A 115 -11.44 -14.81 13.28
N TYR A 116 -12.10 -15.07 12.15
CA TYR A 116 -13.23 -15.99 12.05
C TYR A 116 -12.87 -17.40 12.55
N SER A 117 -11.74 -17.94 12.10
CA SER A 117 -11.29 -19.29 12.47
C SER A 117 -10.98 -19.39 13.96
N LEU A 118 -10.37 -18.35 14.52
CA LEU A 118 -10.06 -18.26 15.94
C LEU A 118 -11.31 -18.15 16.81
N GLN A 119 -12.26 -17.29 16.44
CA GLN A 119 -13.55 -17.15 17.13
C GLN A 119 -14.33 -18.45 17.16
N ASN A 120 -14.35 -19.20 16.05
CA ASN A 120 -15.15 -20.42 15.91
C ASN A 120 -14.35 -21.69 16.23
N HIS A 121 -13.23 -21.57 16.94
CA HIS A 121 -12.38 -22.68 17.39
C HIS A 121 -12.06 -23.70 16.28
N LYS A 122 -11.80 -23.22 15.05
CA LYS A 122 -11.44 -24.07 13.92
C LYS A 122 -10.10 -24.77 14.16
N SER A 123 -9.80 -25.79 13.34
CA SER A 123 -8.58 -26.59 13.44
C SER A 123 -7.33 -25.72 13.51
N ILE A 124 -6.40 -26.11 14.39
CA ILE A 124 -5.16 -25.36 14.57
C ILE A 124 -4.30 -25.31 13.32
N ILE A 125 -4.37 -26.36 12.49
CA ILE A 125 -3.67 -26.45 11.20
C ILE A 125 -4.17 -25.37 10.24
N LEU A 126 -5.49 -25.14 10.21
CA LEU A 126 -6.07 -24.09 9.38
C LEU A 126 -5.61 -22.71 9.85
N ILE A 127 -5.66 -22.46 11.17
CA ILE A 127 -5.27 -21.19 11.76
C ILE A 127 -3.78 -20.89 11.48
N THR A 128 -2.89 -21.86 11.74
CA THR A 128 -1.45 -21.69 11.50
C THR A 128 -1.16 -21.54 10.01
N GLY A 129 -1.81 -22.33 9.14
CA GLY A 129 -1.69 -22.20 7.69
C GLY A 129 -2.08 -20.81 7.19
N LEU A 130 -3.20 -20.26 7.68
CA LEU A 130 -3.63 -18.90 7.34
C LEU A 130 -2.65 -17.83 7.85
N ILE A 131 -2.14 -17.95 9.08
CA ILE A 131 -1.14 -17.02 9.63
C ILE A 131 0.15 -17.07 8.80
N LEU A 132 0.64 -18.27 8.47
CA LEU A 132 1.85 -18.44 7.67
C LEU A 132 1.67 -17.96 6.22
N SER A 133 0.45 -17.99 5.68
CA SER A 133 0.18 -17.46 4.34
C SER A 133 0.51 -15.96 4.21
N LEU A 134 0.44 -15.20 5.30
CA LEU A 134 0.80 -13.77 5.34
C LEU A 134 2.28 -13.55 4.98
N CYS A 135 3.15 -14.51 5.33
CA CYS A 135 4.58 -14.45 5.04
C CYS A 135 4.91 -14.50 3.54
N PHE A 136 3.99 -15.04 2.73
CA PHE A 136 4.16 -15.15 1.28
C PHE A 136 3.64 -13.93 0.52
N LEU A 137 2.87 -13.04 1.18
CA LEU A 137 2.34 -11.84 0.55
C LEU A 137 3.43 -10.80 0.34
N LYS A 138 4.07 -10.34 1.43
CA LYS A 138 5.11 -9.30 1.42
C LYS A 138 5.92 -9.38 2.72
N GLU A 139 7.21 -9.05 2.67
CA GLU A 139 8.09 -9.20 3.84
C GLU A 139 7.66 -8.48 5.12
N PRO A 140 7.05 -7.28 5.10
CA PRO A 140 6.64 -6.62 6.35
C PRO A 140 5.50 -7.38 7.04
N PHE A 141 4.71 -8.15 6.28
CA PHE A 141 3.57 -8.91 6.80
C PHE A 141 3.99 -10.18 7.53
N ILE A 142 5.26 -10.60 7.39
CA ILE A 142 5.86 -11.62 8.26
C ILE A 142 5.83 -11.14 9.72
N LEU A 143 6.02 -9.84 9.97
CA LEU A 143 5.90 -9.29 11.33
C LEU A 143 4.46 -9.27 11.83
N THR A 144 3.48 -9.03 10.94
CA THR A 144 2.06 -9.19 11.27
C THR A 144 1.73 -10.65 11.63
N ALA A 145 2.31 -11.63 10.93
CA ALA A 145 2.20 -13.05 11.30
C ALA A 145 2.82 -13.34 12.68
N ALA A 146 4.00 -12.76 12.97
CA ALA A 146 4.61 -12.85 14.30
C ALA A 146 3.70 -12.26 15.39
N ALA A 147 3.07 -11.11 15.12
CA ALA A 147 2.14 -10.47 16.04
C ALA A 147 0.86 -11.28 16.26
N PHE A 148 0.38 -12.05 15.28
CA PHE A 148 -0.66 -13.06 15.53
C PHE A 148 -0.19 -14.14 16.53
N GLY A 149 1.09 -14.51 16.53
CA GLY A 149 1.68 -15.34 17.57
C GLY A 149 1.46 -14.74 18.96
N ILE A 150 1.82 -13.47 19.15
CA ILE A 150 1.57 -12.72 20.41
C ILE A 150 0.07 -12.69 20.75
N TYR A 151 -0.79 -12.43 19.77
CA TYR A 151 -2.24 -12.43 19.96
C TYR A 151 -2.76 -13.78 20.48
N LEU A 152 -2.24 -14.91 19.99
CA LEU A 152 -2.57 -16.24 20.49
C LEU A 152 -2.14 -16.46 21.95
N ILE A 153 -0.98 -15.93 22.35
CA ILE A 153 -0.48 -16.02 23.72
C ILE A 153 -1.47 -15.32 24.68
N PHE A 154 -1.81 -14.06 24.40
CA PHE A 154 -2.58 -13.24 25.34
C PHE A 154 -4.09 -13.43 25.25
N LYS A 155 -4.67 -13.45 24.05
CA LYS A 155 -6.13 -13.54 23.85
C LYS A 155 -6.64 -14.97 24.00
N TYR A 156 -5.97 -15.93 23.36
CA TYR A 156 -6.42 -17.33 23.30
C TYR A 156 -5.70 -18.25 24.27
N ARG A 157 -4.78 -17.72 25.10
CA ARG A 157 -4.03 -18.46 26.12
C ARG A 157 -3.31 -19.70 25.55
N ARG A 158 -2.71 -19.56 24.36
CA ARG A 158 -1.91 -20.59 23.69
C ARG A 158 -0.43 -20.20 23.64
N PRO A 159 0.28 -20.16 24.78
CA PRO A 159 1.63 -19.61 24.87
C PRO A 159 2.65 -20.37 24.01
N PHE A 160 2.61 -21.71 24.02
CA PHE A 160 3.55 -22.53 23.25
C PHE A 160 3.44 -22.30 21.75
N LEU A 161 2.23 -22.45 21.19
CA LEU A 161 2.00 -22.22 19.77
C LEU A 161 2.28 -20.76 19.36
N GLY A 162 1.80 -19.81 20.16
CA GLY A 162 2.01 -18.39 19.90
C GLY A 162 3.49 -18.01 19.93
N GLY A 163 4.26 -18.57 20.87
CA GLY A 163 5.70 -18.40 20.98
C GLY A 163 6.46 -18.98 19.79
N ILE A 164 6.12 -20.21 19.37
CA ILE A 164 6.71 -20.83 18.17
C ILE A 164 6.46 -19.97 16.94
N LEU A 165 5.22 -19.55 16.69
CA LEU A 165 4.88 -18.71 15.54
C LEU A 165 5.62 -17.39 15.57
N PHE A 166 5.69 -16.74 16.74
CA PHE A 166 6.40 -15.49 16.91
C PHE A 166 7.89 -15.62 16.58
N ILE A 167 8.58 -16.59 17.17
CA ILE A 167 10.02 -16.83 16.96
C ILE A 167 10.29 -17.22 15.50
N LEU A 168 9.49 -18.15 14.95
CA LEU A 168 9.64 -18.62 13.57
C LEU A 168 9.48 -17.47 12.57
N CYS A 169 8.45 -16.64 12.74
CA CYS A 169 8.21 -15.50 11.85
C CYS A 169 9.28 -14.43 12.00
N LEU A 170 9.77 -14.13 13.21
CA LEU A 170 10.90 -13.21 13.39
C LEU A 170 12.17 -13.72 12.71
N PHE A 171 12.48 -15.00 12.87
CA PHE A 171 13.61 -15.63 12.21
C PHE A 171 13.46 -15.58 10.69
N LEU A 172 12.27 -15.89 10.16
CA LEU A 172 11.98 -15.81 8.73
C LEU A 172 12.11 -14.37 8.22
N PHE A 173 11.61 -13.38 8.94
CA PHE A 173 11.75 -11.96 8.57
C PHE A 173 13.22 -11.55 8.49
N TYR A 174 14.03 -11.95 9.47
CA TYR A 174 15.47 -11.73 9.45
C TYR A 174 16.13 -12.40 8.23
N LEU A 175 15.84 -13.68 7.98
CA LEU A 175 16.37 -14.39 6.81
C LEU A 175 15.97 -13.73 5.49
N VAL A 176 14.71 -13.34 5.34
CA VAL A 176 14.23 -12.71 4.11
C VAL A 176 14.93 -11.37 3.87
N THR A 177 14.98 -10.52 4.90
CA THR A 177 15.53 -9.16 4.77
C THR A 177 17.05 -9.12 4.66
N VAL A 178 17.77 -10.01 5.35
CA VAL A 178 19.24 -9.99 5.41
C VAL A 178 19.88 -10.95 4.40
N LYS A 179 19.21 -12.05 4.04
CA LYS A 179 19.77 -13.06 3.13
C LYS A 179 19.05 -13.12 1.79
N VAL A 180 17.73 -13.30 1.78
CA VAL A 180 16.99 -13.55 0.53
C VAL A 180 16.97 -12.33 -0.39
N ILE A 181 16.47 -11.17 0.08
CA ILE A 181 16.38 -9.96 -0.74
C ILE A 181 17.76 -9.57 -1.32
N PRO A 182 18.85 -9.51 -0.52
CA PRO A 182 20.19 -9.23 -1.05
C PRO A 182 20.72 -10.26 -2.03
N LYS A 183 20.46 -11.56 -1.82
CA LYS A 183 20.90 -12.63 -2.74
C LYS A 183 20.34 -12.45 -4.15
N PHE A 184 19.14 -11.91 -4.28
CA PHE A 184 18.50 -11.64 -5.58
C PHE A 184 18.77 -10.21 -6.11
N GLY A 185 19.72 -9.47 -5.51
CA GLY A 185 20.17 -8.16 -6.00
C GLY A 185 19.33 -6.98 -5.50
N GLY A 186 18.36 -7.23 -4.61
CA GLY A 186 17.64 -6.17 -3.92
C GLY A 186 18.41 -5.64 -2.72
N MET A 187 17.89 -4.57 -2.14
CA MET A 187 18.33 -4.06 -0.86
C MET A 187 17.12 -4.02 0.07
N SER A 188 17.24 -4.47 1.32
CA SER A 188 16.10 -4.42 2.24
C SER A 188 15.62 -2.99 2.41
N TYR A 189 14.31 -2.80 2.47
CA TYR A 189 13.75 -1.49 2.72
C TYR A 189 14.16 -0.93 4.09
N LEU A 190 14.46 -1.81 5.06
CA LEU A 190 15.03 -1.43 6.34
C LEU A 190 16.38 -0.71 6.20
N SER A 191 17.20 -1.07 5.21
CA SER A 191 18.49 -0.39 4.99
C SER A 191 18.36 0.86 4.11
N SER A 192 17.14 1.31 3.81
CA SER A 192 16.91 2.58 3.13
C SER A 192 17.17 3.77 4.06
N TRP A 193 17.38 4.95 3.47
CA TRP A 193 17.49 6.21 4.21
C TRP A 193 16.31 6.46 5.16
N ALA A 194 15.13 5.88 4.87
CA ALA A 194 13.91 6.09 5.63
C ALA A 194 14.00 5.59 7.09
N PHE A 195 14.95 4.69 7.39
CA PHE A 195 15.23 4.15 8.72
C PHE A 195 16.69 4.35 9.12
N GLY A 196 17.47 5.14 8.36
CA GLY A 196 18.92 5.25 8.55
C GLY A 196 19.33 5.76 9.93
N TYR A 197 18.49 6.58 10.59
CA TYR A 197 18.73 7.11 11.93
C TYR A 197 18.64 6.04 13.03
N LEU A 198 17.93 4.93 12.79
CA LEU A 198 17.80 3.82 13.74
C LEU A 198 19.04 2.92 13.74
N GLY A 199 19.86 2.96 12.69
CA GLY A 199 21.07 2.16 12.55
C GLY A 199 21.11 1.37 11.24
N LYS A 200 22.23 0.68 11.00
CA LYS A 200 22.51 0.00 9.74
C LYS A 200 22.09 -1.49 9.70
N THR A 201 21.73 -2.07 10.83
CA THR A 201 21.32 -3.49 10.93
C THR A 201 20.06 -3.63 11.78
N PRO A 202 19.23 -4.67 11.56
CA PRO A 202 18.00 -4.88 12.35
C PRO A 202 18.25 -4.91 13.86
N LEU A 203 19.33 -5.56 14.32
CA LEU A 203 19.70 -5.59 15.73
C LEU A 203 20.00 -4.19 16.27
N LYS A 204 20.78 -3.37 15.54
CA LYS A 204 21.08 -1.99 15.95
C LYS A 204 19.83 -1.13 15.98
N MET A 205 18.89 -1.33 15.05
CA MET A 205 17.59 -0.65 15.07
C MET A 205 16.80 -1.00 16.33
N CYS A 206 16.71 -2.29 16.68
CA CYS A 206 16.06 -2.72 17.92
C CYS A 206 16.72 -2.10 19.17
N ILE A 207 18.06 -2.15 19.25
CA ILE A 207 18.80 -1.53 20.36
C ILE A 207 18.51 -0.03 20.43
N TYR A 208 18.54 0.68 19.31
CA TYR A 208 18.25 2.12 19.26
C TYR A 208 16.83 2.43 19.73
N ILE A 209 15.83 1.67 19.27
CA ILE A 209 14.43 1.84 19.66
C ILE A 209 14.26 1.71 21.18
N LEU A 210 14.91 0.71 21.78
CA LEU A 210 14.80 0.44 23.21
C LEU A 210 15.62 1.41 24.07
N SER A 211 16.77 1.87 23.57
CA SER A 211 17.65 2.79 24.32
C SER A 211 17.27 4.27 24.17
N HIS A 212 16.53 4.64 23.12
CA HIS A 212 16.16 6.04 22.83
C HIS A 212 14.65 6.24 22.61
N PRO A 213 13.75 5.73 23.49
CA PRO A 213 12.31 5.82 23.29
C PRO A 213 11.81 7.28 23.20
N TRP A 214 12.41 8.19 23.96
CA TRP A 214 12.06 9.62 23.95
C TRP A 214 12.30 10.30 22.60
N VAL A 215 13.35 9.89 21.88
CA VAL A 215 13.67 10.42 20.55
C VAL A 215 12.58 10.00 19.56
N ILE A 216 12.15 8.74 19.64
CA ILE A 216 11.08 8.19 18.79
C ILE A 216 9.75 8.88 19.08
N LEU A 217 9.37 9.00 20.35
CA LEU A 217 8.13 9.68 20.74
C LEU A 217 8.14 11.14 20.27
N LYS A 218 9.27 11.84 20.44
CA LYS A 218 9.43 13.20 19.92
C LYS A 218 9.26 13.24 18.40
N GLU A 219 9.87 12.33 17.65
CA GLU A 219 9.70 12.28 16.18
C GLU A 219 8.25 12.01 15.77
N ILE A 220 7.53 11.15 16.50
CA ILE A 220 6.14 10.82 16.21
C ILE A 220 5.22 12.01 16.49
N PHE A 221 5.32 12.61 17.69
CA PHE A 221 4.40 13.66 18.13
C PHE A 221 4.75 15.07 17.64
N THR A 222 5.97 15.32 17.18
CA THR A 222 6.32 16.60 16.53
C THR A 222 6.04 16.62 15.03
N ASN A 223 5.72 15.47 14.43
CA ASN A 223 5.37 15.37 13.02
C ASN A 223 3.84 15.37 12.84
N PRO A 224 3.23 16.47 12.37
CA PRO A 224 1.78 16.57 12.24
C PRO A 224 1.19 15.52 11.29
N LEU A 225 1.95 15.05 10.29
CA LEU A 225 1.49 14.01 9.37
C LEU A 225 1.32 12.65 10.03
N LYS A 226 2.19 12.30 10.97
CA LYS A 226 2.06 11.05 11.73
C LYS A 226 0.83 11.10 12.65
N ILE A 227 0.52 12.27 13.22
CA ILE A 227 -0.70 12.48 14.00
C ILE A 227 -1.95 12.37 13.10
N ILE A 228 -1.97 13.08 11.97
CA ILE A 228 -3.07 13.00 11.00
C ILE A 228 -3.29 11.56 10.52
N TYR A 229 -2.22 10.81 10.29
CA TYR A 229 -2.28 9.40 9.93
C TYR A 229 -2.97 8.55 11.00
N LEU A 230 -2.59 8.71 12.27
CA LEU A 230 -3.24 7.99 13.37
C LEU A 230 -4.71 8.37 13.53
N ILE A 231 -5.02 9.67 13.46
CA ILE A 231 -6.40 10.16 13.50
C ILE A 231 -7.20 9.55 12.34
N ALA A 232 -6.66 9.60 11.12
CA ALA A 232 -7.34 9.06 9.93
C ALA A 232 -7.65 7.57 10.09
N LEU A 233 -6.75 6.77 10.67
CA LEU A 233 -6.96 5.33 10.86
C LEU A 233 -8.06 5.01 11.89
N PHE A 234 -8.15 5.74 13.00
CA PHE A 234 -8.98 5.34 14.14
C PHE A 234 -10.26 6.18 14.32
N ALA A 235 -10.24 7.45 13.91
CA ALA A 235 -11.37 8.37 14.06
C ALA A 235 -12.63 8.01 13.23
N PRO A 236 -12.56 7.33 12.06
CA PRO A 236 -13.76 6.87 11.35
C PRO A 236 -14.64 5.93 12.17
N PHE A 237 -14.09 5.34 13.24
CA PHE A 237 -14.79 4.48 14.19
C PHE A 237 -14.86 5.11 15.58
N PHE A 238 -14.75 6.44 15.66
CA PHE A 238 -14.72 7.22 16.90
C PHE A 238 -13.77 6.65 17.96
N PHE A 239 -12.62 6.11 17.51
CA PHE A 239 -11.61 5.48 18.36
C PHE A 239 -12.12 4.29 19.21
N LEU A 240 -13.32 3.77 18.93
CA LEU A 240 -13.93 2.68 19.71
C LEU A 240 -13.13 1.38 19.65
N CYS A 241 -12.31 1.18 18.61
CA CYS A 241 -11.39 0.04 18.52
C CYS A 241 -10.42 -0.07 19.72
N ILE A 242 -10.14 1.03 20.43
CA ILE A 242 -9.25 1.02 21.62
C ILE A 242 -9.88 0.22 22.77
N LEU A 243 -11.21 0.06 22.80
CA LEU A 243 -11.93 -0.73 23.82
C LEU A 243 -11.76 -2.27 23.65
N SER A 244 -11.08 -2.68 22.58
CA SER A 244 -10.70 -4.06 22.25
C SER A 244 -9.23 -4.10 21.81
N PRO A 245 -8.29 -3.83 22.73
CA PRO A 245 -6.90 -3.57 22.38
C PRO A 245 -6.12 -4.83 21.95
N LEU A 246 -6.55 -6.02 22.38
CA LEU A 246 -5.88 -7.27 22.00
C LEU A 246 -6.04 -7.55 20.50
N GLU A 247 -7.19 -7.19 19.95
CA GLU A 247 -7.53 -7.33 18.54
C GLU A 247 -6.65 -6.43 17.64
N LEU A 248 -6.05 -5.37 18.20
CA LEU A 248 -5.12 -4.48 17.51
C LEU A 248 -3.68 -5.02 17.42
N ILE A 249 -3.31 -6.05 18.20
CA ILE A 249 -1.95 -6.60 18.23
C ILE A 249 -1.40 -6.89 16.82
N PRO A 250 -2.14 -7.56 15.91
CA PRO A 250 -1.64 -7.84 14.56
C PRO A 250 -1.35 -6.60 13.69
N ALA A 251 -1.95 -5.45 13.98
CA ALA A 251 -1.69 -4.20 13.27
C ALA A 251 -0.44 -3.45 13.79
N LEU A 252 -0.02 -3.72 15.03
CA LEU A 252 1.07 -2.98 15.68
C LEU A 252 2.36 -2.94 14.85
N PRO A 253 2.85 -4.04 14.23
CA PRO A 253 4.10 -3.98 13.46
C PRO A 253 4.05 -2.97 12.31
N ILE A 254 2.94 -2.92 11.57
CA ILE A 254 2.82 -2.04 10.39
C ILE A 254 2.57 -0.59 10.81
N ILE A 255 1.82 -0.35 11.89
CA ILE A 255 1.72 0.98 12.51
C ILE A 255 3.12 1.44 12.94
N THR A 256 3.87 0.57 13.62
CA THR A 256 5.21 0.88 14.12
C THR A 256 6.18 1.21 12.99
N ILE A 257 6.23 0.40 11.94
CA ILE A 257 7.05 0.66 10.76
C ILE A 257 6.71 2.01 10.13
N SER A 258 5.42 2.32 10.01
CA SER A 258 4.95 3.59 9.44
C SER A 258 5.40 4.77 10.31
N LEU A 259 5.20 4.69 11.62
CA LEU A 259 5.55 5.74 12.58
C LEU A 259 7.06 5.91 12.78
N LEU A 260 7.86 4.85 12.63
CA LEU A 260 9.32 4.94 12.72
C LEU A 260 9.95 5.50 11.44
N SER A 261 9.22 5.54 10.33
CA SER A 261 9.81 5.95 9.07
C SER A 261 9.94 7.47 8.93
N GLN A 262 11.03 7.90 8.31
CA GLN A 262 11.23 9.29 7.86
C GLN A 262 10.72 9.56 6.44
N LYS A 263 10.21 8.54 5.73
CA LYS A 263 9.61 8.72 4.40
C LYS A 263 8.10 8.92 4.50
N VAL A 264 7.64 10.10 4.09
CA VAL A 264 6.22 10.54 4.12
C VAL A 264 5.28 9.49 3.54
N GLY A 265 5.66 8.86 2.42
CA GLY A 265 4.84 7.85 1.77
C GLY A 265 4.43 6.65 2.64
N HIS A 266 5.12 6.33 3.74
CA HIS A 266 4.73 5.21 4.63
C HIS A 266 3.69 5.60 5.67
N TYR A 267 3.71 6.84 6.16
CA TYR A 267 2.78 7.32 7.19
C TYR A 267 1.78 8.33 6.62
N ILE A 268 1.46 8.21 5.33
CA ILE A 268 0.38 8.97 4.72
C ILE A 268 -0.86 8.10 4.58
N TYR A 269 -2.02 8.71 4.83
CA TYR A 269 -3.31 8.00 4.77
C TYR A 269 -3.73 7.64 3.33
N SER A 270 -3.09 8.21 2.30
CA SER A 270 -3.51 8.08 0.90
C SER A 270 -2.65 7.09 0.10
N ASN A 271 -2.50 5.85 0.58
CA ASN A 271 -1.60 4.86 -0.03
C ASN A 271 -2.06 3.42 0.29
N HIS A 272 -1.37 2.38 -0.17
CA HIS A 272 -1.76 0.98 0.10
C HIS A 272 -1.19 0.42 1.41
N HIS A 273 -0.21 1.08 2.04
CA HIS A 273 0.57 0.53 3.17
C HIS A 273 -0.23 0.21 4.45
N HIS A 274 -1.46 0.68 4.57
CA HIS A 274 -2.32 0.44 5.73
C HIS A 274 -3.19 -0.83 5.61
N ALA A 275 -3.04 -1.64 4.56
CA ALA A 275 -3.82 -2.87 4.36
C ALA A 275 -3.84 -3.81 5.58
N ALA A 276 -2.69 -4.02 6.22
CA ALA A 276 -2.58 -4.89 7.40
C ALA A 276 -3.22 -4.28 8.67
N ILE A 277 -3.54 -2.99 8.65
CA ILE A 277 -4.16 -2.27 9.77
C ILE A 277 -5.68 -2.36 9.69
N ILE A 278 -6.24 -2.43 8.48
CA ILE A 278 -7.69 -2.40 8.25
C ILE A 278 -8.41 -3.47 9.05
N THR A 279 -8.02 -4.72 8.87
CA THR A 279 -8.74 -5.84 9.48
C THR A 279 -8.67 -5.82 11.02
N PRO A 280 -7.50 -5.69 11.67
CA PRO A 280 -7.43 -5.60 13.13
C PRO A 280 -8.22 -4.42 13.71
N VAL A 281 -8.12 -3.23 13.10
CA VAL A 281 -8.89 -2.05 13.53
C VAL A 281 -10.38 -2.31 13.44
N PHE A 282 -10.82 -2.90 12.34
CA PHE A 282 -12.23 -3.18 12.12
C PHE A 282 -12.76 -4.26 13.08
N VAL A 283 -11.99 -5.33 13.31
CA VAL A 283 -12.33 -6.37 14.30
C VAL A 283 -12.39 -5.80 15.72
N ALA A 284 -11.39 -5.00 16.11
CA ALA A 284 -11.37 -4.32 17.40
C ALA A 284 -12.58 -3.40 17.58
N PHE A 285 -12.94 -2.64 16.53
CA PHE A 285 -14.14 -1.81 16.50
C PHE A 285 -15.42 -2.63 16.74
N ILE A 286 -15.65 -3.69 15.96
CA ILE A 286 -16.89 -4.48 16.10
C ILE A 286 -16.98 -5.19 17.46
N TYR A 287 -15.86 -5.64 18.03
CA TYR A 287 -15.85 -6.28 19.35
C TYR A 287 -16.02 -5.29 20.50
N ALA A 288 -15.78 -3.99 20.24
CA ALA A 288 -16.08 -2.93 21.20
C ALA A 288 -17.59 -2.62 21.27
N LEU A 289 -18.31 -2.82 20.17
CA LEU A 289 -19.70 -2.40 20.03
C LEU A 289 -20.63 -2.91 21.14
N PRO A 290 -20.63 -4.20 21.54
CA PRO A 290 -21.52 -4.67 22.61
C PRO A 290 -21.35 -3.88 23.92
N LYS A 291 -20.11 -3.56 24.30
CA LYS A 291 -19.81 -2.73 25.48
C LYS A 291 -20.37 -1.31 25.32
N VAL A 292 -20.23 -0.73 24.13
CA VAL A 292 -20.70 0.63 23.83
C VAL A 292 -22.23 0.71 23.85
N TYR A 293 -22.94 -0.21 23.19
CA TYR A 293 -24.41 -0.22 23.23
C TYR A 293 -24.94 -0.43 24.65
N ASN A 294 -24.33 -1.34 25.43
CA ASN A 294 -24.73 -1.58 26.81
C ASN A 294 -24.42 -0.40 27.74
N PHE A 295 -23.37 0.37 27.45
CA PHE A 295 -23.07 1.59 28.19
C PHE A 295 -24.06 2.72 27.84
N CYS A 296 -24.28 2.95 26.53
CA CYS A 296 -25.19 3.98 26.04
C CYS A 296 -26.65 3.75 26.45
N SER A 297 -27.09 2.49 26.55
CA SER A 297 -28.45 2.17 27.01
C SER A 297 -28.70 2.61 28.45
N LYS A 298 -27.68 2.68 29.32
CA LYS A 298 -27.78 3.24 30.68
C LYS A 298 -28.13 4.72 30.69
N PHE A 299 -27.77 5.44 29.63
CA PHE A 299 -28.09 6.86 29.43
C PHE A 299 -29.33 7.06 28.53
N LYS A 300 -30.14 6.01 28.33
CA LYS A 300 -31.35 6.04 27.48
C LYS A 300 -31.08 6.43 26.02
N LEU A 301 -29.84 6.27 25.53
CA LEU A 301 -29.51 6.45 24.12
C LEU A 301 -29.96 5.22 23.32
N SER A 302 -30.77 5.46 22.29
CA SER A 302 -31.27 4.39 21.43
C SER A 302 -30.15 3.80 20.56
N LYS A 303 -30.29 2.52 20.19
CA LYS A 303 -29.37 1.87 19.22
C LYS A 303 -29.37 2.61 17.88
N GLN A 304 -30.52 3.12 17.45
CA GLN A 304 -30.65 3.86 16.19
C GLN A 304 -29.85 5.16 16.23
N THR A 305 -29.92 5.92 17.33
CA THR A 305 -29.12 7.15 17.52
C THR A 305 -27.63 6.86 17.41
N LEU A 306 -27.15 5.79 18.07
CA LEU A 306 -25.74 5.39 18.00
C LEU A 306 -25.35 4.94 16.58
N ASN A 307 -26.20 4.15 15.91
CA ASN A 307 -25.94 3.72 14.53
C ASN A 307 -25.85 4.91 13.58
N THR A 308 -26.77 5.88 13.70
CA THR A 308 -26.76 7.09 12.89
C THR A 308 -25.51 7.91 13.15
N PHE A 309 -25.08 8.05 14.41
CA PHE A 309 -23.83 8.73 14.75
C PHE A 309 -22.61 8.03 14.12
N LEU A 310 -22.48 6.71 14.28
CA LEU A 310 -21.38 5.93 13.70
C LEU A 310 -21.38 5.98 12.17
N LEU A 311 -22.56 5.96 11.54
CA LEU A 311 -22.68 6.10 10.10
C LEU A 311 -22.28 7.50 9.64
N ALA A 312 -22.75 8.54 10.33
CA ALA A 312 -22.42 9.93 10.01
C ALA A 312 -20.91 10.19 10.14
N ILE A 313 -20.26 9.65 11.18
CA ILE A 313 -18.81 9.80 11.35
C ILE A 313 -18.05 9.04 10.27
N ALA A 314 -18.43 7.80 9.97
CA ALA A 314 -17.81 7.02 8.90
C ALA A 314 -17.97 7.71 7.53
N LEU A 315 -19.17 8.23 7.22
CA LEU A 315 -19.43 9.00 6.01
C LEU A 315 -18.61 10.29 5.95
N PHE A 316 -18.52 11.05 7.04
CA PHE A 316 -17.72 12.27 7.11
C PHE A 316 -16.25 11.99 6.77
N PHE A 317 -15.65 11.00 7.42
CA PHE A 317 -14.26 10.61 7.15
C PHE A 317 -14.09 10.04 5.73
N HIS A 318 -15.06 9.28 5.23
CA HIS A 318 -15.06 8.79 3.86
C HIS A 318 -15.05 9.94 2.84
N ILE A 319 -15.95 10.92 3.00
CA ILE A 319 -16.08 12.06 2.08
C ILE A 319 -14.78 12.88 2.02
N ILE A 320 -14.08 13.00 3.14
CA ILE A 320 -12.85 13.80 3.25
C ILE A 320 -11.60 13.04 2.79
N PHE A 321 -11.43 11.79 3.23
CA PHE A 321 -10.15 11.07 3.10
C PHE A 321 -10.14 10.00 2.02
N SER A 322 -11.30 9.50 1.57
CA SER A 322 -11.37 8.44 0.56
C SER A 322 -11.06 8.97 -0.85
N CYS A 323 -10.74 8.06 -1.77
CA CYS A 323 -10.65 8.33 -3.21
C CYS A 323 -11.85 7.78 -4.01
N SER A 324 -12.93 7.39 -3.32
CA SER A 324 -14.15 6.86 -3.94
C SER A 324 -14.96 7.93 -4.69
N PRO A 325 -15.92 7.54 -5.55
CA PRO A 325 -16.88 8.47 -6.17
C PRO A 325 -17.75 9.26 -5.18
N LEU A 326 -17.88 8.80 -3.93
CA LEU A 326 -18.59 9.55 -2.87
C LEU A 326 -17.69 10.63 -2.21
N SER A 327 -16.39 10.58 -2.45
CA SER A 327 -15.41 11.46 -1.82
C SER A 327 -15.21 12.77 -2.59
N LYS A 328 -14.75 13.81 -1.87
CA LYS A 328 -14.31 15.06 -2.50
C LYS A 328 -13.07 14.87 -3.38
N VAL A 329 -12.20 13.92 -3.05
CA VAL A 329 -10.96 13.64 -3.80
C VAL A 329 -11.26 13.24 -5.24
N PHE A 330 -12.35 12.51 -5.48
CA PHE A 330 -12.76 12.09 -6.81
C PHE A 330 -13.26 13.23 -7.71
N TRP A 331 -13.85 14.28 -7.13
CA TRP A 331 -14.45 15.38 -7.90
C TRP A 331 -13.57 16.63 -8.00
N VAL A 332 -12.67 16.86 -7.04
CA VAL A 332 -11.92 18.13 -6.93
C VAL A 332 -10.47 17.96 -7.39
N LYS A 333 -10.17 18.40 -8.62
CA LYS A 333 -8.82 18.33 -9.26
C LYS A 333 -7.70 19.05 -8.50
N LYS A 334 -8.01 20.10 -7.72
CA LYS A 334 -7.01 20.99 -7.10
C LYS A 334 -6.47 20.51 -5.74
N LEU A 335 -7.00 19.42 -5.17
CA LEU A 335 -6.51 18.87 -3.90
C LEU A 335 -5.21 18.07 -4.10
N GLY A 336 -4.15 18.70 -4.62
CA GLY A 336 -2.74 18.23 -4.74
C GLY A 336 -2.48 16.85 -5.40
N TYR A 337 -3.14 15.82 -4.88
CA TYR A 337 -3.09 14.37 -5.13
C TYR A 337 -4.33 13.77 -5.74
N SER A 338 -5.39 14.55 -5.95
CA SER A 338 -6.52 14.04 -6.72
C SER A 338 -6.17 13.79 -8.18
N TRP A 339 -5.03 14.25 -8.70
CA TRP A 339 -4.75 14.12 -10.13
C TRP A 339 -4.72 12.66 -10.68
N PRO A 340 -4.27 11.61 -9.97
CA PRO A 340 -4.49 10.24 -10.42
C PRO A 340 -5.87 9.66 -10.07
N PHE A 341 -6.62 10.26 -9.14
CA PHE A 341 -7.85 9.69 -8.58
C PHE A 341 -9.12 10.52 -8.83
N TYR A 342 -9.01 11.63 -9.56
CA TYR A 342 -10.13 12.45 -9.98
C TYR A 342 -10.82 11.80 -11.16
N LYS A 343 -12.13 12.00 -11.29
CA LYS A 343 -12.99 11.48 -12.37
C LYS A 343 -12.31 11.40 -13.74
N ASN A 344 -11.67 12.48 -14.21
CA ASN A 344 -11.15 12.47 -15.59
C ASN A 344 -9.85 11.69 -15.73
N ALA A 345 -9.17 11.29 -14.65
CA ALA A 345 -8.05 10.34 -14.72
C ALA A 345 -8.49 8.97 -15.24
N TYR A 346 -9.76 8.61 -15.04
CA TYR A 346 -10.34 7.33 -15.47
C TYR A 346 -10.87 7.37 -16.90
N ILE A 347 -10.90 8.53 -17.55
CA ILE A 347 -11.44 8.70 -18.90
C ILE A 347 -10.27 9.00 -19.85
N PRO A 348 -9.91 8.09 -20.77
CA PRO A 348 -8.86 8.34 -21.74
C PRO A 348 -9.13 9.59 -22.58
N THR A 349 -8.19 10.52 -22.64
CA THR A 349 -8.30 11.69 -23.49
C THR A 349 -7.87 11.39 -24.92
N LYS A 350 -8.22 12.27 -25.88
CA LYS A 350 -7.67 12.20 -27.26
C LYS A 350 -6.14 12.18 -27.28
N ARG A 351 -5.50 12.87 -26.33
CA ARG A 351 -4.04 12.87 -26.17
C ARG A 351 -3.53 11.51 -25.72
N ASP A 352 -4.19 10.90 -24.73
CA ASP A 352 -3.81 9.56 -24.27
C ASP A 352 -3.93 8.56 -25.42
N ILE A 353 -5.04 8.55 -26.16
CA ILE A 353 -5.24 7.65 -27.31
C ILE A 353 -4.11 7.79 -28.35
N LYS A 354 -3.72 9.01 -28.69
CA LYS A 354 -2.58 9.25 -29.60
C LYS A 354 -1.25 8.75 -29.04
N ILE A 355 -0.99 8.92 -27.75
CA ILE A 355 0.19 8.37 -27.08
C ILE A 355 0.16 6.84 -27.16
N TRP A 356 -0.97 6.20 -26.86
CA TRP A 356 -1.14 4.75 -26.95
C TRP A 356 -0.89 4.20 -28.36
N GLN A 357 -1.40 4.89 -29.38
CA GLN A 357 -1.13 4.57 -30.77
C GLN A 357 0.36 4.70 -31.09
N ALA A 358 0.98 5.83 -30.73
CA ALA A 358 2.40 6.05 -30.96
C ALA A 358 3.29 4.99 -30.28
N LEU A 359 2.97 4.57 -29.05
CA LEU A 359 3.69 3.49 -28.37
C LEU A 359 3.65 2.19 -29.19
N LYS A 360 2.49 1.82 -29.75
CA LYS A 360 2.34 0.60 -30.57
C LYS A 360 2.97 0.72 -31.96
N THR A 361 3.02 1.92 -32.52
CA THR A 361 3.57 2.17 -33.87
C THR A 361 5.09 2.27 -33.87
N TYR A 362 5.68 2.95 -32.88
CA TYR A 362 7.10 3.32 -32.91
C TYR A 362 8.00 2.47 -32.02
N ILE A 363 7.44 1.63 -31.15
CA ILE A 363 8.21 0.74 -30.27
C ILE A 363 7.82 -0.68 -30.64
N PRO A 364 8.75 -1.54 -31.09
CA PRO A 364 8.40 -2.93 -31.39
C PRO A 364 7.96 -3.71 -30.14
N SER A 365 7.14 -4.76 -30.36
CA SER A 365 6.64 -5.64 -29.30
C SER A 365 7.66 -6.69 -28.82
N ASP A 366 8.87 -6.72 -29.40
CA ASP A 366 9.90 -7.70 -29.05
C ASP A 366 10.23 -7.64 -27.54
N PRO A 367 10.00 -8.74 -26.79
CA PRO A 367 10.31 -8.82 -25.36
C PRO A 367 11.79 -8.58 -25.02
N LYS A 368 12.72 -8.76 -25.96
CA LYS A 368 14.16 -8.57 -25.72
C LYS A 368 14.58 -7.10 -25.69
N LEU A 369 13.76 -6.19 -26.24
CA LEU A 369 14.03 -4.77 -26.22
C LEU A 369 14.04 -4.23 -24.79
N LYS A 370 15.07 -3.45 -24.48
CA LYS A 370 15.24 -2.77 -23.20
C LYS A 370 14.66 -1.39 -23.31
N ILE A 371 13.77 -1.03 -22.40
CA ILE A 371 13.13 0.28 -22.44
C ILE A 371 13.25 1.00 -21.11
N SER A 372 13.43 2.32 -21.15
CA SER A 372 13.37 3.20 -19.97
C SER A 372 12.22 4.16 -20.12
N TYR A 373 11.28 4.18 -19.17
CA TYR A 373 10.10 5.02 -19.26
C TYR A 373 9.65 5.54 -17.90
N GLN A 374 8.87 6.62 -17.90
CA GLN A 374 8.28 7.16 -16.68
C GLN A 374 7.20 6.22 -16.14
N ASN A 375 7.15 6.11 -14.83
CA ASN A 375 6.15 5.30 -14.16
C ASN A 375 4.69 5.63 -14.57
N PHE A 376 4.37 6.92 -14.74
CA PHE A 376 3.04 7.35 -15.15
C PHE A 376 2.68 7.04 -16.60
N LEU A 377 3.64 6.63 -17.43
CA LEU A 377 3.40 6.13 -18.80
C LEU A 377 3.27 4.61 -18.85
N ASN A 378 3.45 3.94 -17.71
CA ASN A 378 3.48 2.50 -17.65
C ASN A 378 2.17 1.88 -18.13
N CYS A 379 2.31 0.81 -18.89
CA CYS A 379 1.21 0.04 -19.42
C CYS A 379 1.63 -1.38 -19.76
N GLY A 380 0.64 -2.28 -19.90
CA GLY A 380 0.84 -3.67 -20.30
C GLY A 380 1.76 -3.84 -21.51
N TYR A 381 1.62 -2.97 -22.51
CA TYR A 381 2.44 -3.03 -23.72
C TYR A 381 3.94 -2.78 -23.45
N LEU A 382 4.28 -1.92 -22.49
CA LEU A 382 5.67 -1.60 -22.14
C LEU A 382 6.22 -2.51 -21.03
N SER A 383 5.39 -2.94 -20.08
CA SER A 383 5.81 -3.80 -18.96
C SER A 383 6.20 -5.21 -19.41
N GLN A 384 5.61 -5.71 -20.50
CA GLN A 384 5.87 -7.02 -21.09
C GLN A 384 7.19 -7.04 -21.88
N ARG A 385 8.30 -6.82 -21.18
CA ARG A 385 9.68 -6.94 -21.68
C ARG A 385 10.49 -7.78 -20.71
N LYS A 386 11.57 -8.39 -21.18
CA LYS A 386 12.56 -9.08 -20.34
C LYS A 386 13.28 -8.10 -19.41
N LYS A 387 13.42 -6.83 -19.82
CA LYS A 387 14.07 -5.81 -19.00
C LYS A 387 13.46 -4.43 -19.23
N ILE A 388 12.97 -3.83 -18.15
CA ILE A 388 12.52 -2.45 -18.13
C ILE A 388 13.35 -1.64 -17.13
N PHE A 389 13.35 -0.33 -17.28
CA PHE A 389 13.93 0.59 -16.32
C PHE A 389 12.98 1.75 -16.04
N LEU A 390 12.86 2.12 -14.76
CA LEU A 390 12.17 3.34 -14.38
C LEU A 390 13.08 4.54 -14.65
N TYR A 391 12.64 5.43 -15.54
CA TYR A 391 13.34 6.67 -15.80
C TYR A 391 13.59 7.46 -14.49
N PRO A 392 14.78 8.04 -14.27
CA PRO A 392 15.94 8.13 -15.20
C PRO A 392 16.93 6.96 -15.12
N SER A 393 16.62 5.92 -14.36
CA SER A 393 17.48 4.74 -14.27
C SER A 393 17.55 4.00 -15.60
N GLY A 394 18.70 3.40 -15.88
CA GLY A 394 18.90 2.52 -17.03
C GLY A 394 18.90 3.18 -18.40
N ILE A 395 18.85 4.51 -18.50
CA ILE A 395 18.85 5.25 -19.78
C ILE A 395 20.01 4.85 -20.71
N PHE A 396 21.22 4.61 -20.18
CA PHE A 396 22.37 4.21 -20.99
C PHE A 396 22.32 2.74 -21.47
N LYS A 397 21.46 1.94 -20.85
CA LYS A 397 21.28 0.50 -21.14
C LYS A 397 20.03 0.22 -21.97
N ALA A 398 19.14 1.20 -22.12
CA ALA A 398 17.90 1.07 -22.87
C ALA A 398 18.14 1.24 -24.37
N ASP A 399 17.30 0.61 -25.16
CA ASP A 399 17.22 0.78 -26.62
C ASP A 399 16.24 1.90 -26.97
N TYR A 400 15.18 2.06 -26.16
CA TYR A 400 14.22 3.16 -26.25
C TYR A 400 14.03 3.89 -24.92
N ILE A 401 13.84 5.21 -25.00
CA ILE A 401 13.44 6.06 -23.87
C ILE A 401 12.09 6.71 -24.20
N ILE A 402 11.13 6.58 -23.29
CA ILE A 402 9.77 7.11 -23.45
C ILE A 402 9.48 8.11 -22.32
N LEU A 403 9.16 9.35 -22.70
CA LEU A 403 8.96 10.47 -21.77
C LEU A 403 7.73 11.30 -22.10
N ASP A 404 7.07 11.81 -21.07
CA ASP A 404 5.96 12.76 -21.12
C ASP A 404 6.26 13.89 -20.13
N LEU A 405 6.59 15.05 -20.68
CA LEU A 405 6.89 16.26 -19.92
C LEU A 405 5.66 16.83 -19.21
N LYS A 406 4.45 16.36 -19.56
CA LYS A 406 3.19 16.78 -18.94
C LYS A 406 2.76 15.88 -17.78
N ARG A 407 3.55 14.87 -17.42
CA ARG A 407 3.28 13.98 -16.28
C ARG A 407 4.11 14.39 -15.06
N PRO A 408 3.76 13.89 -13.86
CA PRO A 408 4.63 14.07 -12.69
C PRO A 408 6.04 13.56 -13.01
N TYR A 409 7.06 14.02 -12.27
CA TYR A 409 8.51 14.02 -12.58
C TYR A 409 9.01 15.33 -13.23
N PHE A 410 8.24 15.90 -14.16
CA PHE A 410 8.57 17.19 -14.81
C PHE A 410 7.68 18.33 -14.33
N ILE A 411 6.47 18.03 -13.89
CA ILE A 411 5.55 18.96 -13.25
C ILE A 411 5.69 18.87 -11.73
N LYS A 412 5.61 20.01 -11.01
CA LYS A 412 5.50 20.09 -9.54
C LYS A 412 4.23 19.36 -9.06
N GLY A 413 4.31 18.05 -8.85
CA GLY A 413 3.27 17.25 -8.20
C GLY A 413 3.45 17.31 -6.68
N TYR A 414 2.60 18.07 -6.00
CA TYR A 414 2.73 18.44 -4.58
C TYR A 414 2.09 17.40 -3.65
N GLU A 415 2.79 16.90 -2.59
CA GLU A 415 2.31 15.91 -1.58
C GLU A 415 0.94 16.27 -0.89
N PRO A 416 0.02 15.32 -0.60
CA PRO A 416 -1.35 15.60 -0.10
C PRO A 416 -1.34 16.06 1.35
N ALA A 417 -0.48 15.42 2.13
CA ALA A 417 0.02 15.81 3.43
C ALA A 417 0.29 17.32 3.49
N ILE A 418 0.99 17.84 2.49
CA ILE A 418 1.41 19.24 2.46
C ILE A 418 0.23 20.15 2.12
N SER A 419 -0.72 19.74 1.28
CA SER A 419 -1.93 20.53 0.99
C SER A 419 -2.85 20.65 2.21
N LEU A 420 -3.05 19.57 2.96
CA LEU A 420 -3.86 19.59 4.18
C LEU A 420 -3.17 20.40 5.27
N ILE A 421 -1.85 20.25 5.43
CA ILE A 421 -1.08 21.06 6.39
C ILE A 421 -1.07 22.55 5.99
N ASN A 422 -0.96 22.86 4.70
CA ASN A 422 -1.04 24.24 4.21
C ASN A 422 -2.41 24.86 4.46
N PHE A 423 -3.48 24.06 4.42
CA PHE A 423 -4.84 24.46 4.77
C PHE A 423 -4.99 24.70 6.28
N LEU A 424 -4.36 23.87 7.11
CA LEU A 424 -4.31 24.03 8.57
C LEU A 424 -3.37 25.15 9.05
N GLY A 425 -2.80 25.96 8.13
CA GLY A 425 -1.93 27.11 8.47
C GLY A 425 -0.48 26.76 8.80
N GLU A 426 -0.12 25.48 8.79
CA GLU A 426 1.18 24.96 9.23
C GLU A 426 2.24 24.94 8.09
N LYS A 427 2.23 25.95 7.20
CA LYS A 427 3.13 26.09 6.03
C LYS A 427 4.64 26.08 6.35
N ARG A 428 5.06 25.96 7.60
CA ARG A 428 6.42 26.28 8.07
C ARG A 428 7.13 25.19 8.87
N THR A 429 6.61 23.97 9.00
CA THR A 429 7.36 22.90 9.67
C THR A 429 8.58 22.49 8.83
N LYS A 430 9.71 22.22 9.49
CA LYS A 430 11.00 21.87 8.85
C LYS A 430 10.86 20.67 7.91
N VAL A 431 10.08 19.66 8.31
CA VAL A 431 9.80 18.45 7.53
C VAL A 431 9.19 18.77 6.16
N ILE A 432 8.24 19.70 6.10
CA ILE A 432 7.59 20.10 4.84
C ILE A 432 8.55 20.85 3.94
N LYS A 433 9.34 21.77 4.51
CA LYS A 433 10.37 22.52 3.75
C LYS A 433 11.38 21.56 3.13
N ASP A 434 11.84 20.57 3.89
CA ASP A 434 12.82 19.58 3.43
C ASP A 434 12.26 18.70 2.31
N ALA A 435 10.98 18.29 2.41
CA ALA A 435 10.27 17.54 1.36
C ALA A 435 10.16 18.36 0.06
N LEU A 436 9.70 19.61 0.14
CA LEU A 436 9.57 20.50 -1.04
C LEU A 436 10.92 20.82 -1.69
N ALA A 437 11.96 21.00 -0.89
CA ALA A 437 13.33 21.21 -1.38
C ALA A 437 13.88 19.95 -2.08
N ARG A 438 13.52 18.76 -1.60
CA ARG A 438 13.88 17.49 -2.26
C ARG A 438 13.18 17.34 -3.61
N ASP A 439 11.88 17.60 -3.68
CA ASP A 439 11.11 17.52 -4.93
C ASP A 439 11.65 18.49 -5.98
N SER A 440 11.95 19.73 -5.56
CA SER A 440 12.54 20.74 -6.45
C SER A 440 13.89 20.30 -7.01
N ARG A 441 14.74 19.67 -6.18
CA ARG A 441 16.03 19.09 -6.63
C ARG A 441 15.82 17.92 -7.60
N LEU A 442 14.90 17.01 -7.32
CA LEU A 442 14.58 15.88 -8.19
C LEU A 442 14.09 16.33 -9.57
N ILE A 443 13.17 17.30 -9.60
CA ILE A 443 12.65 17.89 -10.85
C ILE A 443 13.79 18.50 -11.66
N LYS A 444 14.69 19.28 -11.03
CA LYS A 444 15.86 19.86 -11.71
C LYS A 444 16.76 18.76 -12.30
N THR A 445 16.98 17.68 -11.56
CA THR A 445 17.75 16.53 -12.05
C THR A 445 17.09 15.88 -13.28
N HIS A 446 15.77 15.66 -13.25
CA HIS A 446 15.06 15.10 -14.41
C HIS A 446 15.15 16.01 -15.64
N TRP A 447 15.01 17.32 -15.47
CA TRP A 447 15.19 18.28 -16.56
C TRP A 447 16.60 18.24 -17.16
N ASN A 448 17.63 18.16 -16.32
CA ASN A 448 19.02 18.02 -16.78
C ASN A 448 19.22 16.73 -17.60
N VAL A 449 18.68 15.60 -17.12
CA VAL A 449 18.76 14.32 -17.81
C VAL A 449 17.99 14.36 -19.13
N PHE A 450 16.79 14.93 -19.14
CA PHE A 450 16.00 15.12 -20.36
C PHE A 450 16.75 15.97 -21.39
N ASN A 451 17.32 17.10 -20.98
CA ASN A 451 18.07 17.99 -21.87
C ASN A 451 19.27 17.27 -22.51
N LYS A 452 19.93 16.37 -21.76
CA LYS A 452 20.99 15.51 -22.31
C LYS A 452 20.42 14.53 -23.35
N ILE A 453 19.36 13.79 -23.01
CA ILE A 453 18.72 12.83 -23.92
C ILE A 453 18.26 13.50 -25.21
N ASN A 454 17.60 14.67 -25.10
CA ASN A 454 17.09 15.42 -26.24
C ASN A 454 18.20 15.90 -27.20
N LYS A 455 19.45 16.01 -26.73
CA LYS A 455 20.62 16.33 -27.57
C LYS A 455 21.31 15.09 -28.14
N THR A 456 21.32 13.98 -27.40
CA THR A 456 22.19 12.82 -27.74
C THR A 456 21.43 11.60 -28.28
N TRP A 457 20.10 11.57 -28.24
CA TRP A 457 19.30 10.43 -28.74
C TRP A 457 18.52 10.79 -30.00
N ILE A 458 18.24 9.78 -30.83
CA ILE A 458 17.42 9.95 -32.04
C ILE A 458 15.96 10.07 -31.61
N LYS A 459 15.34 11.22 -31.88
CA LYS A 459 13.93 11.46 -31.62
C LYS A 459 13.11 10.90 -32.78
N ILE A 460 12.40 9.79 -32.56
CA ILE A 460 11.61 9.12 -33.59
C ILE A 460 10.12 9.51 -33.55
N TYR A 461 9.66 10.04 -32.42
CA TYR A 461 8.31 10.58 -32.29
C TYR A 461 8.26 11.70 -31.27
N ALA A 462 7.47 12.73 -31.55
CA ALA A 462 7.17 13.82 -30.64
C ALA A 462 5.73 14.31 -30.83
N TYR A 463 4.98 14.43 -29.75
CA TYR A 463 3.62 14.93 -29.76
C TYR A 463 3.27 15.58 -28.43
N ASP A 464 2.97 16.88 -28.41
CA ASP A 464 2.43 17.58 -27.25
C ASP A 464 3.20 17.33 -25.93
N GLY A 465 4.53 17.40 -25.98
CA GLY A 465 5.42 17.14 -24.83
C GLY A 465 5.65 15.67 -24.49
N PHE A 466 5.09 14.73 -25.26
CA PHE A 466 5.43 13.31 -25.24
C PHE A 466 6.48 13.00 -26.31
N PHE A 467 7.46 12.16 -25.96
CA PHE A 467 8.61 11.83 -26.79
C PHE A 467 8.93 10.33 -26.74
N ILE A 468 9.30 9.78 -27.89
CA ILE A 468 9.95 8.48 -28.01
C ILE A 468 11.33 8.71 -28.62
N PHE A 469 12.36 8.30 -27.87
CA PHE A 469 13.74 8.35 -28.27
C PHE A 469 14.26 6.93 -28.53
N LYS A 470 15.05 6.76 -29.59
CA LYS A 470 15.77 5.54 -29.93
C LYS A 470 17.27 5.77 -29.74
N LYS A 471 17.97 4.75 -29.23
CA LYS A 471 19.41 4.81 -29.01
C LYS A 471 20.12 5.05 -30.36
N PRO A 472 21.09 5.98 -30.44
CA PRO A 472 21.93 6.11 -31.62
C PRO A 472 22.74 4.82 -31.79
N HIS A 473 22.70 4.23 -33.00
CA HIS A 473 23.42 3.01 -33.38
C HIS A 473 22.90 1.67 -32.83
N SER A 474 21.58 1.54 -32.55
CA SER A 474 20.94 0.25 -32.23
C SER A 474 20.56 -0.58 -33.46
#